data_AF-W1Y8N4-F1
#
_entry.id   AF-W1Y8N4-F1
#
_cell.length_a   1.000
_cell.length_b   1.000
_cell.length_c   1.000
_cell.angle_alpha   90.00
_cell.angle_beta   90.00
_cell.angle_gamma   90.00
#
_symmetry.space_group_name_H-M   'P 1'
#
loop_
_entity.id
_entity.type
_entity.pdbx_description
1 polymer ?
#
loop_
_entity_poly.entity_id
_entity_poly.type
_entity_poly.pdbx_seq_one_letter_code
_entity_poly.pdbx_strand_id
1 'polypeptide(L)' 'DFMPMLRELAEISKILNTMRRRRGALDFDFPEYKVLLDHDGTPLRIVKRDRTMAERLIEECMLIANETVATHLEHT' A
#
# COMPACT_ATOMS: atom_id res chain seq x y z
N ASP A 1 8.75 -22.03 -1.17
CA ASP A 1 9.68 -20.89 -1.16
C ASP A 1 9.03 -19.75 -1.92
N PHE A 2 8.87 -18.58 -1.29
CA PHE A 2 8.16 -17.41 -1.86
C PHE A 2 9.08 -16.24 -2.14
N MET A 3 10.36 -16.34 -1.78
CA MET A 3 11.29 -15.22 -1.84
C MET A 3 11.51 -14.68 -3.27
N PRO A 4 11.60 -15.52 -4.32
CA PRO A 4 11.67 -15.03 -5.69
C PRO A 4 10.43 -14.23 -6.10
N MET A 5 9.23 -14.75 -5.82
CA MET A 5 7.95 -14.10 -6.10
C MET A 5 7.83 -12.74 -5.41
N LEU A 6 8.24 -12.64 -4.14
CA LEU A 6 8.18 -11.38 -3.39
C LEU A 6 9.13 -10.32 -3.95
N ARG A 7 10.30 -10.72 -4.49
CA ARG A 7 11.22 -9.80 -5.16
C ARG A 7 10.65 -9.29 -6.48
N GLU A 8 10.04 -10.18 -7.27
CA GLU A 8 9.36 -9.80 -8.51
C GLU A 8 8.21 -8.83 -8.24
N LEU A 9 7.36 -9.11 -7.23
CA LEU A 9 6.27 -8.23 -6.83
C LEU A 9 6.77 -6.86 -6.35
N ALA A 10 7.92 -6.81 -5.66
CA ALA A 10 8.51 -5.54 -5.24
C ALA A 10 8.96 -4.70 -6.44
N GLU A 11 9.52 -5.30 -7.49
CA GLU A 11 9.88 -4.59 -8.73
C GLU A 11 8.62 -4.15 -9.51
N ILE A 12 7.62 -5.02 -9.61
CA ILE A 12 6.34 -4.70 -10.25
C ILE A 12 5.66 -3.52 -9.54
N SER A 13 5.64 -3.50 -8.20
CA SER A 13 5.08 -2.40 -7.42
C SER A 13 5.74 -1.05 -7.76
N LYS A 14 7.07 -1.00 -7.92
CA LYS A 14 7.78 0.23 -8.32
C LYS A 14 7.38 0.70 -9.73
N ILE A 15 7.22 -0.25 -10.66
CA ILE A 15 6.79 0.04 -12.03
C ILE A 15 5.37 0.60 -12.03
N LEU A 16 4.43 -0.06 -11.34
CA LEU A 16 3.04 0.39 -11.20
C LEU A 16 2.96 1.79 -10.57
N ASN A 17 3.71 2.03 -9.50
CA ASN A 17 3.77 3.35 -8.86
C ASN A 17 4.25 4.43 -9.85
N THR A 18 5.30 4.14 -10.62
CA THR A 18 5.83 5.05 -11.63
C THR A 18 4.79 5.35 -12.72
N MET A 19 4.06 4.32 -13.19
CA MET A 19 2.98 4.48 -14.16
C MET A 19 1.85 5.35 -13.62
N ARG A 20 1.41 5.12 -12.37
CA ARG A 20 0.37 5.94 -11.72
C ARG A 20 0.81 7.40 -11.58
N ARG A 21 2.03 7.65 -11.10
CA ARG A 21 2.58 9.01 -10.96
C ARG A 21 2.66 9.73 -12.31
N ARG A 22 3.07 9.05 -13.38
CA ARG A 22 3.05 9.61 -14.75
C ARG A 22 1.64 9.96 -15.23
N ARG A 23 0.61 9.23 -14.80
CA ARG A 23 -0.80 9.51 -15.09
C ARG A 23 -1.40 10.61 -14.19
N GLY A 24 -0.60 11.25 -13.34
CA GLY A 24 -1.04 12.33 -12.46
C GLY A 24 -1.58 11.88 -11.10
N ALA A 25 -1.31 10.65 -10.68
CA ALA A 25 -1.72 10.18 -9.35
C ALA A 25 -1.03 11.01 -8.25
N LEU A 26 -1.83 11.48 -7.30
CA LEU A 26 -1.35 12.16 -6.10
C LEU A 26 -0.96 11.13 -5.04
N ASP A 27 0.18 11.35 -4.39
CA ASP A 27 0.62 10.55 -3.24
C ASP A 27 0.19 11.28 -1.96
N PHE A 28 -0.90 10.80 -1.36
CA PHE A 28 -1.43 11.34 -0.11
C PHE A 28 -0.71 10.69 1.07
N ASP A 29 0.55 11.08 1.31
CA ASP A 29 1.34 10.59 2.43
C ASP A 29 0.97 11.35 3.73
N PHE A 30 -0.18 11.00 4.30
CA PHE A 30 -0.61 11.54 5.58
C PHE A 30 0.07 10.79 6.75
N PRO A 31 0.50 11.50 7.81
CA PRO A 31 1.06 10.83 8.96
C PRO A 31 -0.03 10.00 9.66
N GLU A 32 0.14 8.67 9.66
CA GLU A 32 -0.64 7.76 10.50
C GLU A 32 -0.03 7.65 11.90
N TYR A 33 -0.87 7.46 12.91
CA TYR A 33 -0.45 7.28 14.30
C TYR A 33 -1.05 5.99 14.87
N LYS A 34 -0.25 5.28 15.66
CA LYS A 34 -0.68 4.09 16.41
C LYS A 34 -0.64 4.39 17.90
N VAL A 35 -1.71 4.00 18.61
CA VAL A 35 -1.74 4.03 20.07
C VAL A 35 -1.17 2.71 20.58
N LEU A 36 -0.13 2.77 21.40
CA LEU A 36 0.39 1.62 22.12
C LEU A 36 -0.37 1.51 23.45
N LEU A 37 -0.95 0.34 23.68
CA LEU A 37 -1.68 0.03 24.90
C LEU A 37 -0.83 -0.88 25.79
N ASP A 38 -1.06 -0.85 27.09
CA ASP A 38 -0.57 -1.89 28.01
C ASP A 38 -1.44 -3.16 27.94
N HIS A 39 -1.16 -4.12 28.83
CA HIS A 39 -1.89 -5.39 28.88
C HIS A 39 -3.37 -5.25 29.26
N ASP A 40 -3.72 -4.19 29.99
CA ASP A 40 -5.09 -3.91 30.44
C ASP A 40 -5.86 -3.02 29.43
N GLY A 41 -5.22 -2.66 28.31
CA GLY A 41 -5.81 -1.83 27.25
C GLY A 41 -5.69 -0.32 27.52
N THR A 42 -4.92 0.09 28.52
CA THR A 42 -4.72 1.51 28.85
C THR A 42 -3.70 2.14 27.89
N PRO A 43 -3.98 3.33 27.33
CA PRO A 43 -3.03 4.02 26.45
C PRO A 43 -1.71 4.38 27.14
N LEU A 44 -0.60 3.85 26.65
CA LEU A 44 0.76 4.20 27.10
C LEU A 44 1.33 5.39 26.32
N ARG A 45 1.25 5.36 24.99
CA ARG A 45 1.75 6.45 24.13
C ARG A 45 1.22 6.36 22.70
N ILE A 46 1.27 7.50 22.01
CA ILE A 46 0.99 7.60 20.58
C ILE A 46 2.33 7.61 19.83
N VAL A 47 2.48 6.76 18.83
CA VAL A 47 3.67 6.69 17.97
C VAL A 47 3.28 6.94 16.52
N LYS A 48 4.15 7.62 15.77
CA LYS A 48 3.99 7.73 14.32
C LYS A 48 4.18 6.34 13.69
N ARG A 49 3.34 6.01 12.72
CA ARG A 49 3.47 4.80 11.91
C ARG A 49 4.17 5.16 10.61
N ASP A 50 5.27 4.47 10.33
CA ASP A 50 5.97 4.61 9.06
C ASP A 50 5.50 3.55 8.07
N ARG A 51 5.12 4.00 6.87
CA ARG A 51 4.72 3.12 5.77
C ARG A 51 5.93 2.36 5.23
N THR A 52 5.87 1.05 5.32
CA THR A 52 6.92 0.10 4.90
C THR A 52 6.84 -0.23 3.41
N MET A 53 7.91 -0.85 2.88
CA MET A 53 7.92 -1.37 1.51
C MET A 53 6.83 -2.42 1.26
N ALA A 54 6.56 -3.26 2.26
CA ALA A 54 5.52 -4.29 2.15
C ALA A 54 4.12 -3.68 2.00
N GLU A 55 3.82 -2.62 2.76
CA GLU A 55 2.54 -1.91 2.66
C GLU A 55 2.39 -1.24 1.29
N ARG A 56 3.44 -0.60 0.77
CA ARG A 56 3.43 -0.01 -0.59
C ARG A 56 3.22 -1.07 -1.68
N LEU A 57 3.84 -2.25 -1.52
CA LEU A 57 3.66 -3.36 -2.44
C LEU A 57 2.19 -3.79 -2.52
N ILE A 58 1.59 -4.06 -1.36
CA ILE A 58 0.18 -4.44 -1.29
C ILE A 58 -0.73 -3.35 -1.86
N GLU A 59 -0.45 -2.08 -1.55
CA GLU A 59 -1.20 -0.94 -2.08
C GLU A 59 -1.24 -0.91 -3.61
N GLU A 60 -0.08 -1.02 -4.28
CA GLU A 60 -0.01 -1.02 -5.75
C GLU A 60 -0.74 -2.22 -6.37
N CYS A 61 -0.65 -3.40 -5.75
CA CYS A 61 -1.39 -4.58 -6.20
C CYS A 61 -2.91 -4.40 -6.07
N MET A 62 -3.38 -3.83 -4.95
CA MET A 62 -4.81 -3.57 -4.76
C MET A 62 -5.33 -2.52 -5.75
N LEU A 63 -4.53 -1.51 -6.05
CA LEU A 63 -4.92 -0.45 -6.98
C LEU A 63 -5.08 -0.98 -8.40
N ILE A 64 -4.13 -1.78 -8.91
CA ILE A 64 -4.24 -2.34 -10.26
C ILE A 64 -5.40 -3.35 -10.35
N ALA A 65 -5.66 -4.10 -9.28
CA ALA A 65 -6.83 -4.99 -9.22
C ALA A 65 -8.14 -4.19 -9.30
N ASN A 66 -8.27 -3.12 -8.51
CA ASN A 66 -9.45 -2.25 -8.53
C ASN A 66 -9.64 -1.57 -9.89
N GLU A 67 -8.57 -1.05 -10.50
CA GLU A 67 -8.61 -0.43 -11.83
C GLU A 67 -9.05 -1.45 -12.89
N THR A 68 -8.55 -2.68 -12.81
CA THR A 68 -8.91 -3.76 -13.75
C THR A 68 -10.39 -4.12 -13.66
N VAL A 69 -10.91 -4.30 -12.44
CA VAL A 69 -12.32 -4.64 -12.23
C VAL A 69 -13.22 -3.47 -12.65
N ALA A 70 -12.88 -2.24 -12.28
CA ALA A 70 -13.64 -1.05 -12.68
C ALA A 70 -13.71 -0.91 -14.21
N THR A 71 -12.58 -1.09 -14.90
CA THR A 71 -12.52 -1.05 -16.38
C THR A 71 -13.37 -2.16 -17.01
N HIS A 72 -13.34 -3.37 -16.46
CA HIS A 72 -14.16 -4.48 -16.96
C HIS A 72 -15.66 -4.20 -16.81
N LEU A 73 -16.07 -3.64 -15.66
CA LEU A 73 -17.46 -3.29 -15.38
C LEU A 73 -17.95 -2.09 -16.21
N GLU A 74 -17.08 -1.12 -16.54
CA GLU A 74 -17.45 -0.01 -17.42
C GLU A 74 -17.76 -0.47 -18.86
N HIS A 75 -17.12 -1.54 -19.31
CA HIS A 75 -17.29 -2.09 -20.65
C HIS A 75 -18.36 -3.19 -20.77
N THR A 76 -19.13 -3.44 -19.69
CA THR A 76 -20.26 -4.39 -19.67
C THR A 76 -21.58 -3.64 -19.60
#